data_AF-A0A847VD42-F1
#
_entry.id   AF-A0A847VD42-F1
#
_cell.length_a   1.000
_cell.length_b   1.000
_cell.length_c   1.000
_cell.angle_alpha   90.00
_cell.angle_beta   90.00
_cell.angle_gamma   90.00
#
_symmetry.space_group_name_H-M   'P 1'
#
loop_
_entity.id
_entity.type
_entity.pdbx_description
1 polymer ?
#
loop_
_entity_poly.entity_id
_entity_poly.type
_entity_poly.pdbx_seq_one_letter_code
_entity_poly.pdbx_strand_id
1 'polypeptide(L)'
;MERENNLYISESPVLFNSTDEVLEQYGELFQKEDDLYLEKSHPEKEDVFRIVLTDSIAYVISAFNTNEIWNLDDKNKSNLLKEATEFAHTKLDSTTNVKEQIHTFFSGNQYYLVRVLPYGVEHNSSVLRCILDRKALLMERGY
;
A
#
# COMPACT_ATOMS: atom_id res chain seq x y z
N MET A 1 6.83 0.38 -35.68
CA MET A 1 7.47 1.14 -34.59
C MET A 1 6.76 0.71 -33.32
N GLU A 2 7.12 -0.47 -32.81
CA GLU A 2 6.52 -1.06 -31.62
C GLU A 2 7.36 -0.64 -30.42
N ARG A 3 6.77 0.12 -29.50
CA ARG A 3 7.38 0.39 -28.20
C ARG A 3 7.04 -0.80 -27.32
N GLU A 4 7.94 -1.77 -27.24
CA GLU A 4 7.87 -2.83 -26.24
C GLU A 4 7.98 -2.19 -24.86
N ASN A 5 6.87 -2.21 -24.12
CA ASN A 5 6.86 -2.04 -22.67
C ASN A 5 7.56 -3.26 -22.06
N ASN A 6 8.89 -3.27 -22.08
CA ASN A 6 9.67 -4.21 -21.28
C ASN A 6 9.56 -3.80 -19.81
N LEU A 7 8.47 -4.21 -19.16
CA LEU A 7 8.48 -4.40 -17.71
C LEU A 7 9.55 -5.45 -17.44
N TYR A 8 10.70 -5.03 -16.91
CA TYR A 8 11.72 -5.94 -16.42
C TYR A 8 11.12 -6.79 -15.29
N ILE A 9 10.68 -8.00 -15.63
CA ILE A 9 10.38 -9.02 -14.63
C ILE A 9 11.73 -9.58 -14.20
N SER A 10 12.22 -9.08 -13.08
CA SER A 10 13.36 -9.66 -12.35
C SER A 10 13.22 -11.18 -12.25
N GLU A 11 14.21 -11.95 -12.71
CA GLU A 11 14.23 -13.42 -12.70
C GLU A 11 14.27 -14.05 -11.29
N SER A 12 14.34 -13.22 -10.25
CA SER A 12 14.14 -13.65 -8.87
C SER A 12 12.92 -12.94 -8.28
N PRO A 13 11.97 -13.67 -7.67
CA PRO A 13 10.90 -13.05 -6.92
C PRO A 13 11.53 -12.29 -5.76
N VAL A 14 11.42 -10.96 -5.80
CA VAL A 14 11.83 -10.13 -4.67
C VAL A 14 10.70 -10.20 -3.65
N LEU A 15 10.97 -10.98 -2.60
CA LEU A 15 10.11 -11.17 -1.45
C LEU A 15 10.43 -10.06 -0.45
N PHE A 16 9.42 -9.27 -0.08
CA PHE A 16 9.54 -8.40 1.10
C PHE A 16 9.10 -9.21 2.31
N ASN A 17 10.00 -9.37 3.28
CA ASN A 17 9.76 -10.07 4.54
C ASN A 17 9.48 -9.10 5.69
N SER A 18 9.79 -7.82 5.52
CA SER A 18 9.60 -6.81 6.55
C SER A 18 9.45 -5.41 5.95
N THR A 19 9.01 -4.48 6.80
CA THR A 19 9.03 -3.05 6.47
C THR A 19 10.45 -2.52 6.25
N ASP A 20 11.45 -3.03 6.96
CA ASP A 20 12.84 -2.59 6.78
C ASP A 20 13.34 -2.86 5.35
N GLU A 21 13.02 -4.02 4.79
CA GLU A 21 13.40 -4.35 3.39
C GLU A 21 12.70 -3.44 2.37
N VAL A 22 11.46 -3.03 2.66
CA VAL A 22 10.74 -2.06 1.83
C VAL A 22 11.41 -0.68 1.95
N LEU A 23 11.73 -0.25 3.16
CA LEU A 23 12.32 1.06 3.42
C LEU A 23 13.76 1.20 2.90
N GLU A 24 14.53 0.10 2.86
CA GLU A 24 15.86 0.09 2.27
C GLU A 24 15.83 0.53 0.80
N GLN A 25 14.79 0.13 0.06
CA GLN A 25 14.66 0.42 -1.37
C GLN A 25 13.80 1.65 -1.66
N TYR A 26 12.76 1.89 -0.86
CA TYR A 26 11.71 2.87 -1.16
C TYR A 26 11.49 3.88 -0.04
N GLY A 27 12.38 3.96 0.95
CA GLY A 27 12.21 4.79 2.15
C GLY A 27 11.95 6.26 1.87
N GLU A 28 12.41 6.80 0.73
CA GLU A 28 12.15 8.17 0.33
C GLU A 28 10.66 8.46 0.09
N LEU A 29 9.86 7.45 -0.29
CA LEU A 29 8.40 7.56 -0.46
C LEU A 29 7.65 7.70 0.87
N PHE A 30 8.31 7.40 1.99
CA PHE A 30 7.65 7.26 3.29
C PHE A 30 8.14 8.27 4.32
N GLN A 31 7.24 8.62 5.24
CA GLN A 31 7.54 9.34 6.48
C GLN A 31 7.12 8.46 7.66
N LYS A 32 7.94 8.45 8.71
CA LYS A 32 7.60 7.76 9.95
C LYS A 32 6.64 8.62 10.78
N GLU A 33 5.58 8.00 11.28
CA GLU A 33 4.60 8.61 12.17
C GLU A 33 4.20 7.55 13.22
N ASP A 34 4.57 7.80 14.48
CA ASP A 34 4.51 6.82 15.57
C ASP A 34 5.18 5.47 15.19
N ASP A 35 4.42 4.38 15.23
CA ASP A 35 4.85 3.01 14.90
C ASP A 35 4.52 2.63 13.44
N LEU A 36 4.24 3.62 12.59
CA LEU A 36 3.83 3.42 11.20
C LEU A 36 4.76 4.18 10.24
N TYR A 37 4.82 3.70 9.00
CA TYR A 37 5.38 4.46 7.90
C TYR A 37 4.28 4.79 6.91
N LEU A 38 3.98 6.08 6.78
CA LEU A 38 2.96 6.56 5.87
C LEU A 38 3.61 7.05 4.59
N GLU A 39 2.99 6.73 3.46
CA GLU A 39 3.35 7.37 2.20
C GLU A 39 3.19 8.90 2.33
N LYS A 40 4.18 9.63 1.80
CA LYS A 40 4.20 11.08 1.73
C LYS A 40 3.18 11.57 0.70
N SER A 41 2.48 12.65 1.01
CA SER A 41 1.61 13.30 0.03
C SER A 41 2.46 13.99 -1.05
N HIS A 42 2.06 13.83 -2.30
CA HIS A 42 2.64 14.54 -3.43
C HIS A 42 1.64 15.62 -3.89
N PRO A 43 1.79 16.89 -3.44
CA PRO A 43 0.76 17.92 -3.60
C PRO A 43 0.45 18.27 -5.06
N GLU A 44 1.32 17.90 -6.00
CA GLU A 44 1.09 18.13 -7.44
C GLU A 44 0.19 17.05 -8.07
N LYS A 45 -0.19 16.00 -7.32
CA LYS A 45 -1.01 14.90 -7.83
C LYS A 45 -1.98 14.31 -6.81
N GLU A 46 -3.24 14.19 -7.23
CA GLU A 46 -4.21 13.36 -6.53
C GLU A 46 -3.93 11.88 -6.79
N ASP A 47 -3.22 11.24 -5.86
CA ASP A 47 -3.13 9.79 -5.82
C ASP A 47 -4.44 9.21 -5.26
N VAL A 48 -5.00 8.22 -5.96
CA VAL A 48 -6.30 7.62 -5.60
C VAL A 48 -6.21 6.60 -4.46
N PHE A 49 -4.99 6.32 -4.00
CA PHE A 49 -4.70 5.44 -2.86
C PHE A 49 -3.41 5.86 -2.18
N ARG A 50 -3.27 5.48 -0.91
CA ARG A 50 -2.10 5.69 -0.06
C ARG A 50 -1.60 4.36 0.49
N ILE A 51 -0.29 4.24 0.62
CA ILE A 51 0.36 3.08 1.25
C ILE A 51 0.69 3.39 2.71
N VAL A 52 0.40 2.44 3.59
CA VAL A 52 0.79 2.45 5.01
C VAL A 52 1.53 1.17 5.32
N LEU A 53 2.76 1.28 5.83
CA LEU A 53 3.56 0.13 6.26
C LEU A 53 3.49 -0.01 7.78
N THR A 54 3.29 -1.23 8.24
CA THR A 54 3.42 -1.66 9.63
C THR A 54 4.50 -2.73 9.71
N ASP A 55 4.91 -3.15 10.90
CA ASP A 55 5.97 -4.17 11.05
C ASP A 55 5.70 -5.48 10.29
N SER A 56 4.44 -5.84 10.08
CA SER A 56 4.04 -7.14 9.51
C SER A 56 3.29 -7.05 8.18
N ILE A 57 2.73 -5.89 7.84
CA ILE A 57 1.78 -5.76 6.74
C ILE A 57 1.95 -4.40 6.04
N ALA A 58 1.82 -4.41 4.71
CA ALA A 58 1.55 -3.19 3.94
C ALA A 58 0.03 -3.06 3.66
N TYR A 59 -0.55 -1.90 3.93
CA TYR A 59 -1.93 -1.56 3.61
C TYR A 59 -1.95 -0.61 2.41
N VAL A 60 -2.81 -0.91 1.44
CA VAL A 60 -3.14 0.01 0.34
C VAL A 60 -4.55 0.50 0.57
N ILE A 61 -4.68 1.78 0.88
CA ILE A 61 -5.92 2.41 1.32
C ILE A 61 -6.38 3.38 0.24
N SER A 62 -7.60 3.19 -0.28
CA SER A 62 -8.28 4.19 -1.10
C SER A 62 -9.57 4.65 -0.43
N ALA A 63 -10.08 5.79 -0.87
CA ALA A 63 -11.36 6.32 -0.44
C ALA A 63 -12.14 6.85 -1.64
N PHE A 64 -13.45 6.93 -1.51
CA PHE A 64 -14.30 7.54 -2.54
C PHE A 64 -14.02 9.03 -2.73
N ASN A 65 -13.64 9.73 -1.66
CA ASN A 65 -13.10 11.08 -1.72
C ASN A 65 -11.58 11.00 -1.52
N THR A 66 -10.82 11.22 -2.58
CA THR A 66 -9.35 11.03 -2.60
C THR A 66 -8.62 11.93 -1.62
N ASN A 67 -9.15 13.13 -1.37
CA ASN A 67 -8.57 14.09 -0.41
C ASN A 67 -8.60 13.58 1.02
N GLU A 68 -9.54 12.71 1.36
CA GLU A 68 -9.69 12.17 2.71
C GLU A 68 -8.63 11.12 3.06
N ILE A 69 -8.00 10.49 2.07
CA ILE A 69 -6.94 9.49 2.27
C ILE A 69 -5.71 10.16 2.92
N TRP A 70 -5.47 11.43 2.56
CA TRP A 70 -4.36 12.23 3.06
C TRP A 70 -4.68 12.94 4.38
N ASN A 71 -5.97 13.16 4.66
CA ASN A 71 -6.48 13.81 5.87
C ASN A 71 -6.98 12.82 6.94
N LEU A 72 -6.62 11.54 6.84
CA LEU A 72 -6.89 10.57 7.90
C LEU A 72 -6.34 11.13 9.23
N ASP A 73 -7.20 11.37 10.21
CA ASP A 73 -6.76 11.74 11.56
C ASP A 73 -6.32 10.51 12.36
N ASP A 74 -5.59 10.69 13.46
CA ASP A 74 -4.96 9.57 14.20
C ASP A 74 -5.97 8.54 14.72
N LYS A 75 -7.19 9.00 15.06
CA LYS A 75 -8.27 8.15 15.54
C LYS A 75 -8.85 7.30 14.41
N ASN A 76 -9.08 7.90 13.24
CA ASN A 76 -9.55 7.21 12.05
C ASN A 76 -8.50 6.24 11.49
N LYS A 77 -7.22 6.63 11.49
CA LYS A 77 -6.09 5.74 11.15
C LYS A 77 -6.08 4.50 12.03
N SER A 78 -6.08 4.69 13.36
CA SER A 78 -5.98 3.59 14.31
C SER A 78 -7.13 2.60 14.18
N ASN A 79 -8.37 3.09 14.03
CA ASN A 79 -9.53 2.23 13.84
C ASN A 79 -9.46 1.47 12.51
N LEU A 80 -9.19 2.18 11.41
CA LEU A 80 -9.10 1.57 10.08
C LEU A 80 -8.04 0.47 10.04
N LEU A 81 -6.85 0.74 10.59
CA LEU A 81 -5.74 -0.22 10.61
C LEU A 81 -6.03 -1.40 11.53
N LYS A 82 -6.63 -1.16 12.70
CA LYS A 82 -7.03 -2.25 13.61
C LYS A 82 -8.02 -3.20 12.93
N GLU A 83 -9.09 -2.66 12.36
CA GLU A 83 -10.11 -3.48 11.70
C GLU A 83 -9.55 -4.19 10.45
N ALA A 84 -8.68 -3.53 9.67
CA ALA A 84 -8.00 -4.15 8.54
C ALA A 84 -7.05 -5.28 8.95
N THR A 85 -6.39 -5.15 10.10
CA THR A 85 -5.52 -6.19 10.67
C THR A 85 -6.32 -7.40 11.11
N GLU A 86 -7.42 -7.19 11.83
CA GLU A 86 -8.33 -8.26 12.26
C GLU A 86 -8.89 -9.02 11.05
N PHE A 87 -9.24 -8.30 9.97
CA PHE A 87 -9.63 -8.92 8.71
C PHE A 87 -8.51 -9.75 8.08
N ALA A 88 -7.29 -9.21 8.03
CA ALA A 88 -6.15 -9.92 7.47
C ALA A 88 -5.90 -11.27 8.15
N HIS A 89 -5.97 -11.29 9.49
CA HIS A 89 -5.73 -12.49 10.29
C HIS A 89 -6.84 -13.54 10.17
N THR A 90 -8.05 -13.14 9.76
CA THR A 90 -9.21 -14.04 9.71
C THR A 90 -9.50 -14.57 8.32
N LYS A 91 -9.03 -13.93 7.23
CA LYS A 91 -9.49 -14.25 5.86
C LYS A 91 -8.44 -14.29 4.75
N LEU A 92 -7.19 -13.92 5.02
CA LEU A 92 -6.11 -14.07 4.03
C LEU A 92 -5.46 -15.44 4.16
N ASP A 93 -6.23 -16.48 3.82
CA ASP A 93 -5.63 -17.76 3.47
C ASP A 93 -5.12 -17.67 2.02
N SER A 94 -4.07 -18.42 1.67
CA SER A 94 -3.37 -18.30 0.37
C SER A 94 -4.22 -18.67 -0.86
N THR A 95 -5.51 -18.97 -0.67
CA THR A 95 -6.48 -19.38 -1.69
C THR A 95 -7.57 -18.34 -1.96
N THR A 96 -7.60 -17.24 -1.20
CA THR A 96 -8.66 -16.22 -1.29
C THR A 96 -8.56 -15.40 -2.59
N ASN A 97 -9.67 -15.23 -3.30
CA ASN A 97 -9.74 -14.49 -4.55
C ASN A 97 -9.25 -13.04 -4.35
N VAL A 98 -8.46 -12.49 -5.28
CA VAL A 98 -7.93 -11.11 -5.19
C VAL A 98 -9.00 -10.05 -4.94
N LYS A 99 -10.23 -10.27 -5.44
CA LYS A 99 -11.37 -9.35 -5.20
C LYS A 99 -11.91 -9.44 -3.78
N GLU A 100 -11.75 -10.58 -3.13
CA GLU A 100 -12.13 -10.82 -1.72
C GLU A 100 -11.05 -10.32 -0.74
N GLN A 101 -9.89 -9.89 -1.25
CA GLN A 101 -8.81 -9.27 -0.47
C GLN A 101 -8.98 -7.75 -0.27
N ILE A 102 -10.03 -7.17 -0.85
CA ILE A 102 -10.40 -5.76 -0.64
C ILE A 102 -11.47 -5.70 0.43
N HIS A 103 -11.17 -5.03 1.53
CA HIS A 103 -12.11 -4.78 2.61
C HIS A 103 -12.67 -3.37 2.51
N THR A 104 -13.95 -3.20 2.83
CA THR A 104 -14.60 -1.88 2.85
C THR A 104 -14.90 -1.45 4.28
N PHE A 105 -14.41 -0.28 4.67
CA PHE A 105 -14.69 0.34 5.97
C PHE A 105 -15.51 1.60 5.80
N PHE A 106 -16.36 1.91 6.77
CA PHE A 106 -17.07 3.19 6.83
C PHE A 106 -16.65 3.92 8.10
N SER A 107 -15.99 5.07 7.95
CA SER A 107 -15.66 5.93 9.09
C SER A 107 -16.01 7.38 8.78
N GLY A 108 -16.52 8.09 9.79
CA GLY A 108 -17.06 9.43 9.64
C GLY A 108 -18.23 9.47 8.65
N ASN A 109 -17.96 9.90 7.41
CA ASN A 109 -18.94 10.01 6.33
C ASN A 109 -18.39 9.52 4.98
N GLN A 110 -17.48 8.54 5.00
CA GLN A 110 -16.86 8.02 3.79
C GLN A 110 -16.60 6.53 3.85
N TYR A 111 -16.51 5.94 2.66
CA TYR A 111 -16.08 4.56 2.48
C TYR A 111 -14.61 4.53 2.11
N TYR A 112 -13.87 3.70 2.85
CA TYR A 112 -12.51 3.32 2.54
C TYR A 112 -12.49 1.92 1.97
N LEU A 113 -11.64 1.69 0.99
CA LEU A 113 -11.32 0.37 0.46
C LEU A 113 -9.86 0.08 0.87
N VAL A 114 -9.65 -1.03 1.55
CA VAL A 114 -8.34 -1.40 2.08
C VAL A 114 -7.97 -2.76 1.52
N ARG A 115 -6.84 -2.79 0.83
CA ARG A 115 -6.17 -4.04 0.45
C ARG A 115 -5.01 -4.27 1.40
N VAL A 116 -4.96 -5.47 1.95
CA VAL A 116 -3.89 -5.90 2.86
C VAL A 116 -2.89 -6.74 2.06
N LEU A 117 -1.62 -6.40 2.18
CA LEU A 117 -0.49 -7.09 1.54
C LEU A 117 0.48 -7.57 2.63
N PRO A 118 0.22 -8.75 3.24
CA PRO A 118 1.17 -9.37 4.17
C PRO A 118 2.54 -9.58 3.54
N TYR A 119 3.59 -9.32 4.32
CA TYR A 119 4.97 -9.68 3.97
C TYR A 119 5.18 -11.20 4.00
N GLY A 120 6.27 -11.66 3.39
CA GLY A 120 6.61 -13.09 3.29
C GLY A 120 5.71 -13.88 2.33
N VAL A 121 4.78 -13.21 1.64
CA VAL A 121 3.94 -13.80 0.59
C VAL A 121 4.38 -13.28 -0.77
N GLU A 122 4.84 -14.19 -1.63
CA GLU A 122 5.44 -13.87 -2.94
C GLU A 122 4.53 -13.01 -3.83
N HIS A 123 3.25 -13.37 -3.93
CA HIS A 123 2.29 -12.62 -4.74
C HIS A 123 2.07 -11.21 -4.19
N ASN A 124 1.92 -11.05 -2.88
CA ASN A 124 1.70 -9.75 -2.25
C ASN A 124 2.94 -8.86 -2.38
N SER A 125 4.14 -9.44 -2.24
CA SER A 125 5.40 -8.73 -2.43
C SER A 125 5.54 -8.24 -3.87
N SER A 126 5.18 -9.08 -4.85
CA SER A 126 5.19 -8.70 -6.27
C SER A 126 4.22 -7.56 -6.57
N VAL A 127 3.01 -7.60 -5.99
CA VAL A 127 2.03 -6.50 -6.12
C VAL A 127 2.55 -5.23 -5.48
N LEU A 128 3.05 -5.30 -4.24
CA LEU A 128 3.58 -4.16 -3.52
C LEU A 128 4.74 -3.51 -4.30
N ARG A 129 5.70 -4.32 -4.76
CA ARG A 129 6.84 -3.84 -5.55
C ARG A 129 6.40 -3.12 -6.82
N CYS A 130 5.47 -3.70 -7.58
CA CYS A 130 4.94 -3.08 -8.80
C CYS A 130 4.34 -1.69 -8.53
N ILE A 131 3.64 -1.53 -7.41
CA ILE A 131 3.08 -0.24 -7.00
C ILE A 131 4.21 0.74 -6.63
N LEU A 132 5.19 0.30 -5.85
CA LEU A 132 6.30 1.13 -5.36
C LEU A 132 7.24 1.56 -6.49
N ASP A 133 7.62 0.65 -7.40
CA ASP A 133 8.43 0.95 -8.58
C ASP A 133 7.77 2.05 -9.43
N ARG A 134 6.45 1.93 -9.63
CA ARG A 134 5.69 2.95 -10.36
C ARG A 134 5.72 4.31 -9.65
N LYS A 135 5.57 4.33 -8.32
CA LYS A 135 5.61 5.58 -7.55
C LYS A 135 7.00 6.21 -7.53
N ALA A 136 8.05 5.42 -7.33
CA ALA A 136 9.43 5.87 -7.39
C ALA A 136 9.77 6.49 -8.76
N LEU A 137 9.38 5.82 -9.86
CA LEU A 137 9.56 6.34 -11.21
C LEU A 137 8.84 7.67 -11.44
N LEU A 138 7.66 7.86 -10.85
CA LEU A 138 6.92 9.12 -10.95
C LEU A 138 7.63 10.24 -10.18
N MET A 139 8.19 9.96 -9.00
CA MET A 139 8.99 10.93 -8.24
C MET A 139 10.26 11.37 -8.99
N GLU A 140 11.05 10.42 -9.50
CA GLU A 140 12.31 10.72 -10.22
C GLU A 140 12.09 11.63 -11.44
N ARG A 141 10.91 11.51 -12.06
CA ARG A 141 10.56 12.28 -13.25
C ARG A 141 10.00 13.67 -12.94
N GLY A 142 9.94 14.07 -11.67
CA GLY A 142 9.48 15.40 -11.25
C GLY A 142 8.06 15.71 -11.69
N TYR A 143 7.22 14.68 -11.81
CA TYR A 143 5.80 14.83 -12.11
C TYR A 143 4.98 14.68 -10.84
#